data_AF-A0A1J3DQU0-F1
#
_entry.id   AF-A0A1J3DQU0-F1
#
_cell.length_a   1.000
_cell.length_b   1.000
_cell.length_c   1.000
_cell.angle_alpha   90.00
_cell.angle_beta   90.00
_cell.angle_gamma   90.00
#
_symmetry.space_group_name_H-M   'P 1'
#
loop_
_entity.id
_entity.type
_entity.pdbx_description
1 polymer ?
#
loop_
_entity_poly.entity_id
_entity_poly.type
_entity_poly.pdbx_seq_one_letter_code
_entity_poly.pdbx_strand_id
1 'polypeptide(L)'
;PRYDYGKFYASKTFYDSVSRRRILWGWVNESSPEKENIKKGWAGLQAIPRKVWLDDSGKRLMQWPVKEIERLRTTQVKLGNKVLEGGGSVIDVHGVTASQADVEVLFKVSGLEKADVIEPGWTDPQLICSQKNASSVKSGLGPFGLMVLASKNLEEYTSVYLRIFRARQNSKNHVVVMCSDQSRSS
;
A
#
# COMPACT_ATOMS: atom_id res chain seq x y z
N PRO A 1 10.90 -3.68 -13.15
CA PRO A 1 10.29 -2.90 -12.04
C PRO A 1 9.33 -1.86 -12.62
N ARG A 2 8.31 -1.44 -11.88
CA ARG A 2 7.37 -0.36 -12.27
C ARG A 2 7.53 0.81 -11.30
N TYR A 3 7.15 2.02 -11.71
CA TYR A 3 7.02 3.14 -10.76
C TYR A 3 5.89 2.87 -9.76
N ASP A 4 4.78 2.32 -10.23
CA ASP A 4 3.64 2.00 -9.38
C ASP A 4 3.05 0.66 -9.84
N TYR A 5 2.57 -0.12 -8.90
CA TYR A 5 2.00 -1.44 -9.16
C TYR A 5 0.46 -1.43 -9.19
N GLY A 6 -0.17 -0.29 -8.89
CA GLY A 6 -1.59 -0.05 -9.05
C GLY A 6 -1.93 0.70 -10.35
N LYS A 7 -2.96 1.56 -10.28
CA LYS A 7 -3.39 2.40 -11.41
C LYS A 7 -2.50 3.63 -11.54
N PHE A 8 -1.59 3.57 -12.49
CA PHE A 8 -0.65 4.66 -12.76
C PHE A 8 -0.15 4.55 -14.21
N TYR A 9 -0.35 5.58 -15.00
CA TYR A 9 -0.01 5.57 -16.41
C TYR A 9 0.50 6.93 -16.91
N ALA A 10 1.04 6.95 -18.13
CA ALA A 10 1.53 8.14 -18.81
C ALA A 10 2.48 9.02 -17.96
N SER A 11 3.29 8.37 -17.12
CA SER A 11 4.12 9.07 -16.15
C SER A 11 5.22 9.88 -16.81
N LYS A 12 5.48 11.09 -16.31
CA LYS A 12 6.49 11.99 -16.85
C LYS A 12 7.26 12.66 -15.73
N THR A 13 8.56 12.82 -15.93
CA THR A 13 9.40 13.54 -14.98
C THR A 13 9.86 14.88 -15.54
N PHE A 14 10.13 15.81 -14.63
CA PHE A 14 10.94 17.00 -14.91
C PHE A 14 11.96 17.20 -13.79
N TYR A 15 13.00 17.98 -14.07
CA TYR A 15 13.97 18.39 -13.06
C TYR A 15 13.55 19.73 -12.47
N ASP A 16 13.29 19.75 -11.17
CA ASP A 16 13.09 20.99 -10.42
C ASP A 16 14.48 21.53 -10.02
N SER A 17 14.92 22.57 -10.73
CA SER A 17 16.22 23.21 -10.51
C SER A 17 16.29 24.02 -9.21
N VAL A 18 15.15 24.49 -8.70
CA VAL A 18 15.08 25.29 -7.46
C VAL A 18 15.35 24.42 -6.26
N SER A 19 14.68 23.27 -6.18
CA SER A 19 14.84 22.33 -5.07
C SER A 19 15.77 21.15 -5.36
N ARG A 20 16.41 21.16 -6.54
CA ARG A 20 17.41 20.19 -7.01
C ARG A 20 16.95 18.74 -6.88
N ARG A 21 15.75 18.44 -7.37
CA ARG A 21 15.16 17.10 -7.33
C ARG A 21 14.43 16.76 -8.63
N ARG A 22 14.36 15.47 -8.94
CA ARG A 22 13.51 14.98 -10.03
C ARG A 22 12.12 14.71 -9.50
N ILE A 23 11.11 15.30 -10.16
CA ILE A 23 9.70 15.15 -9.81
C ILE A 23 9.04 14.24 -10.84
N LEU A 24 8.27 13.27 -10.36
CA LEU A 24 7.45 12.37 -11.15
C LEU A 24 5.98 12.76 -11.00
N TRP A 25 5.33 12.97 -12.15
CA TRP A 25 3.89 13.01 -12.31
C TRP A 25 3.39 11.70 -12.92
N GLY A 26 2.14 11.36 -12.65
CA GLY A 26 1.48 10.22 -13.29
C GLY A 26 -0.03 10.31 -13.22
N TRP A 27 -0.66 9.87 -14.29
CA TRP A 27 -2.11 9.86 -14.43
C TRP A 27 -2.70 8.61 -13.77
N VAL A 28 -3.74 8.83 -12.99
CA VAL A 28 -4.57 7.79 -12.37
C VAL A 28 -5.95 7.89 -13.04
N ASN A 29 -6.24 6.95 -13.94
CA ASN A 29 -7.54 6.91 -14.60
C ASN A 29 -8.62 6.32 -13.68
N GLU A 30 -9.88 6.41 -14.09
CA GLU A 30 -11.02 5.92 -13.29
C GLU A 30 -11.04 4.39 -13.20
N SER A 31 -11.45 3.85 -12.04
CA SER A 31 -11.81 2.43 -11.89
C SER A 31 -13.31 2.19 -12.07
N SER A 32 -14.12 3.24 -12.00
CA SER A 32 -15.57 3.18 -12.19
C SER A 32 -15.93 2.96 -13.66
N PRO A 33 -17.09 2.34 -13.93
CA PRO A 33 -17.63 2.23 -15.29
C PRO A 33 -17.82 3.61 -15.95
N GLU A 34 -17.69 3.68 -17.27
CA GLU A 34 -17.78 4.94 -18.02
C GLU A 34 -19.07 5.73 -17.77
N LYS A 35 -20.21 5.04 -17.58
CA LYS A 35 -21.49 5.67 -17.24
C LYS A 35 -21.41 6.55 -15.99
N GLU A 36 -20.61 6.16 -14.99
CA GLU A 36 -20.44 6.93 -13.75
C GLU A 36 -19.59 8.17 -13.99
N ASN A 37 -18.62 8.10 -14.92
CA ASN A 37 -17.80 9.24 -15.31
C ASN A 37 -18.64 10.31 -16.04
N ILE A 38 -19.54 9.88 -16.94
CA ILE A 38 -20.49 10.76 -17.61
C ILE A 38 -21.43 11.39 -16.58
N LYS A 39 -21.97 10.58 -15.65
CA LYS A 39 -22.89 11.04 -14.61
C LYS A 39 -22.25 12.07 -13.66
N LYS A 40 -21.01 11.85 -13.21
CA LYS A 40 -20.30 12.79 -12.32
C LYS A 40 -19.70 13.99 -13.04
N GLY A 41 -19.59 13.94 -14.37
CA GLY A 41 -19.15 15.06 -15.21
C GLY A 41 -17.63 15.26 -15.30
N TRP A 42 -16.81 14.34 -14.78
CA TRP A 42 -15.35 14.41 -14.84
C TRP A 42 -14.72 13.01 -14.82
N ALA A 43 -13.47 12.90 -15.30
CA ALA A 43 -12.69 11.66 -15.27
C ALA A 43 -11.19 11.92 -15.25
N GLY A 44 -10.47 11.15 -14.45
CA GLY A 44 -9.02 11.17 -14.35
C GLY A 44 -8.50 12.09 -13.25
N LEU A 45 -7.48 11.59 -12.55
CA LEU A 45 -6.74 12.32 -11.52
C LEU A 45 -5.24 12.31 -11.83
N GLN A 46 -4.51 13.26 -11.23
CA GLN A 46 -3.06 13.16 -11.13
C GLN A 46 -2.71 12.60 -9.75
N ALA A 47 -1.77 11.65 -9.71
CA ALA A 47 -1.15 11.25 -8.46
C ALA A 47 -0.41 12.46 -7.86
N ILE A 48 -0.36 12.55 -6.53
CA ILE A 48 0.48 13.53 -5.85
C ILE A 48 1.92 13.41 -6.39
N PRO A 49 2.56 14.53 -6.78
CA PRO A 49 3.92 14.50 -7.31
C PRO A 49 4.89 13.82 -6.35
N ARG A 50 5.79 13.00 -6.89
CA ARG A 50 6.76 12.24 -6.09
C ARG A 50 8.18 12.70 -6.41
N LYS A 51 9.00 12.92 -5.40
CA LYS A 51 10.45 12.97 -5.56
C LYS A 51 10.92 11.57 -5.95
N VAL A 52 11.81 11.46 -6.94
CA VAL A 52 12.38 10.17 -7.37
C VAL A 52 13.90 10.19 -7.35
N TRP A 53 14.51 9.10 -6.91
CA TRP A 53 15.97 8.93 -6.84
C TRP A 53 16.35 7.45 -6.92
N LEU A 54 17.63 7.15 -7.13
CA LEU A 54 18.16 5.79 -7.16
C LEU A 54 18.37 5.30 -5.72
N ASP A 55 17.91 4.08 -5.41
CA ASP A 55 18.22 3.39 -4.14
C ASP A 55 19.72 3.10 -4.03
N ASP A 56 20.26 3.03 -2.81
CA ASP A 56 21.69 2.82 -2.54
C ASP A 56 22.26 1.54 -3.17
N SER A 57 21.44 0.51 -3.38
CA SER A 57 21.84 -0.72 -4.08
C SER A 57 22.00 -0.55 -5.59
N GLY A 58 21.52 0.55 -6.17
CA GLY A 58 21.47 0.79 -7.61
C GLY A 58 20.44 -0.04 -8.38
N LYS A 59 19.63 -0.88 -7.69
CA LYS A 59 18.74 -1.86 -8.33
C LYS A 59 17.31 -1.38 -8.56
N ARG A 60 16.91 -0.26 -7.95
CA ARG A 60 15.54 0.26 -8.01
C ARG A 60 15.50 1.77 -7.81
N LEU A 61 14.38 2.38 -8.22
CA LEU A 61 14.08 3.77 -7.92
C LEU A 61 13.25 3.86 -6.64
N MET A 62 13.60 4.80 -5.79
CA MET A 62 12.84 5.21 -4.62
C MET A 62 11.94 6.37 -4.98
N GLN A 63 10.78 6.42 -4.33
CA GLN A 63 9.79 7.47 -4.51
C GLN A 63 9.26 7.90 -3.14
N TRP A 64 9.01 9.19 -2.99
CA TRP A 64 8.32 9.73 -1.81
C TRP A 64 7.48 10.92 -2.25
N PRO A 65 6.25 11.12 -1.70
CA PRO A 65 5.49 12.34 -1.94
C PRO A 65 6.35 13.58 -1.70
N VAL A 66 6.15 14.61 -2.51
CA VAL A 66 6.87 15.88 -2.31
C VAL A 66 6.55 16.45 -0.93
N LYS A 67 7.59 16.89 -0.18
CA LYS A 67 7.47 17.41 1.20
C LYS A 67 6.41 18.51 1.37
N GLU A 68 6.08 19.22 0.29
CA GLU A 68 5.06 20.25 0.25
C GLU A 68 3.68 19.72 0.66
N ILE A 69 3.37 18.44 0.43
CA ILE A 69 2.09 17.84 0.86
C ILE A 69 1.92 17.84 2.38
N GLU A 70 3.02 17.79 3.13
CA GLU A 70 2.99 17.76 4.59
C GLU A 70 2.41 19.04 5.18
N ARG A 71 2.37 20.14 4.40
CA ARG A 71 1.72 21.41 4.79
C ARG A 71 0.21 21.29 4.92
N LEU A 72 -0.41 20.25 4.36
CA LEU A 72 -1.84 19.97 4.46
C LEU A 72 -2.22 19.19 5.72
N ARG A 73 -1.23 18.69 6.49
CA ARG A 73 -1.47 17.94 7.73
C ARG A 73 -2.07 18.87 8.79
N THR A 74 -3.14 18.43 9.43
CA THR A 74 -3.85 19.17 10.49
C THR A 74 -3.67 18.49 11.85
N THR A 75 -4.74 17.95 12.42
CA THR A 75 -4.71 17.25 13.71
C THR A 75 -3.97 15.93 13.57
N GLN A 76 -2.93 15.75 14.38
CA GLN A 76 -2.16 14.51 14.41
C GLN A 76 -2.67 13.60 15.53
N VAL A 77 -3.01 12.37 15.17
CA VAL A 77 -3.28 11.28 16.11
C VAL A 77 -2.09 10.33 16.11
N LYS A 78 -1.54 10.03 17.28
CA LYS A 78 -0.41 9.10 17.44
C LYS A 78 -0.84 7.93 18.30
N LEU A 79 -0.58 6.72 17.81
CA LEU A 79 -0.69 5.49 18.59
C LEU A 79 0.71 4.91 18.79
N GLY A 80 1.10 4.75 20.05
CA GLY A 80 2.38 4.12 20.43
C GLY A 80 2.17 2.70 20.92
N ASN A 81 3.09 1.79 20.55
CA ASN A 81 3.25 0.45 21.10
C ASN A 81 1.94 -0.35 21.27
N LYS A 82 1.13 -0.38 20.21
CA LYS A 82 -0.08 -1.22 20.17
C LYS A 82 0.26 -2.60 19.63
N VAL A 83 -0.20 -3.64 20.34
CA VAL A 83 -0.09 -5.04 19.90
C VAL A 83 -1.35 -5.38 19.10
N LEU A 84 -1.17 -5.83 17.88
CA LEU A 84 -2.22 -6.47 17.09
C LEU A 84 -2.22 -7.95 17.44
N GLU A 85 -3.18 -8.38 18.24
CA GLU A 85 -3.36 -9.78 18.58
C GLU A 85 -3.71 -10.61 17.33
N GLY A 86 -3.33 -11.88 17.33
CA GLY A 86 -3.75 -12.81 16.27
C GLY A 86 -5.27 -12.97 16.20
N GLY A 87 -5.78 -13.62 15.16
CA GLY A 87 -7.22 -13.92 15.05
C GLY A 87 -8.08 -12.78 14.51
N GLY A 88 -7.50 -11.85 13.74
CA GLY A 88 -8.26 -10.79 13.05
C GLY A 88 -8.56 -9.57 13.91
N SER A 89 -7.70 -9.24 14.86
CA SER A 89 -7.84 -8.02 15.66
C SER A 89 -7.82 -6.76 14.78
N VAL A 90 -8.64 -5.78 15.17
CA VAL A 90 -8.74 -4.46 14.52
C VAL A 90 -8.59 -3.40 15.59
N ILE A 91 -7.82 -2.35 15.30
CA ILE A 91 -7.65 -1.18 16.15
C ILE A 91 -8.16 0.03 15.40
N ASP A 92 -9.26 0.61 15.87
CA ASP A 92 -9.82 1.82 15.29
C ASP A 92 -8.98 3.05 15.64
N VAL A 93 -8.80 3.92 14.64
CA VAL A 93 -8.12 5.21 14.79
C VAL A 93 -9.17 6.32 14.72
N HIS A 94 -9.47 6.92 15.86
CA HIS A 94 -10.41 8.03 15.97
C HIS A 94 -9.68 9.38 15.93
N GLY A 95 -10.43 10.47 15.69
CA GLY A 95 -9.89 11.84 15.73
C GLY A 95 -9.26 12.33 14.42
N VAL A 96 -9.52 11.64 13.30
CA VAL A 96 -9.07 12.01 11.96
C VAL A 96 -10.23 12.01 10.97
N THR A 97 -10.14 12.84 9.92
CA THR A 97 -11.06 12.77 8.77
C THR A 97 -10.63 11.61 7.86
N ALA A 98 -11.19 10.43 8.08
CA ALA A 98 -10.72 9.19 7.44
C ALA A 98 -10.76 9.18 5.89
N SER A 99 -11.62 9.99 5.27
CA SER A 99 -11.68 10.14 3.80
C SER A 99 -10.57 11.04 3.23
N GLN A 100 -9.87 11.80 4.07
CA GLN A 100 -8.78 12.69 3.68
C GLN A 100 -7.76 12.80 4.82
N ALA A 101 -6.83 11.85 4.87
CA ALA A 101 -5.79 11.78 5.88
C ALA A 101 -4.46 11.31 5.28
N ASP A 102 -3.38 11.60 6.01
CA ASP A 102 -2.04 11.06 5.75
C ASP A 102 -1.66 10.16 6.92
N VAL A 103 -1.33 8.90 6.64
CA VAL A 103 -1.15 7.84 7.65
C VAL A 103 0.19 7.16 7.45
N GLU A 104 1.02 7.21 8.48
CA GLU A 104 2.30 6.49 8.56
C GLU A 104 2.22 5.46 9.69
N VAL A 105 2.59 4.21 9.40
CA VAL A 105 2.58 3.11 10.37
C VAL A 105 3.89 2.34 10.33
N LEU A 106 4.37 1.93 11.51
CA LEU A 106 5.54 1.07 11.67
C LEU A 106 5.12 -0.24 12.31
N PHE A 107 5.32 -1.35 11.59
CA PHE A 107 5.07 -2.70 12.11
C PHE A 107 6.36 -3.33 12.61
N LYS A 108 6.39 -3.70 13.90
CA LYS A 108 7.42 -4.57 14.46
C LYS A 108 6.88 -6.00 14.47
N VAL A 109 7.49 -6.87 13.67
CA VAL A 109 7.06 -8.27 13.54
C VAL A 109 7.94 -9.17 14.41
N SER A 110 7.32 -9.93 15.30
CA SER A 110 7.96 -11.02 16.04
C SER A 110 7.65 -12.37 15.40
N GLY A 111 8.55 -13.34 15.57
CA GLY A 111 8.30 -14.71 15.12
C GLY A 111 8.50 -14.93 13.61
N LEU A 112 9.51 -14.28 13.01
CA LEU A 112 9.83 -14.41 11.58
C LEU A 112 10.10 -15.86 11.14
N GLU A 113 10.50 -16.73 12.07
CA GLU A 113 10.66 -18.16 11.86
C GLU A 113 9.34 -18.91 11.60
N LYS A 114 8.20 -18.33 12.02
CA LYS A 114 6.86 -18.89 11.83
C LYS A 114 6.24 -18.58 10.46
N ALA A 115 6.87 -17.70 9.67
CA ALA A 115 6.42 -17.42 8.31
C ALA A 115 6.47 -18.68 7.42
N ASP A 116 5.47 -18.91 6.59
CA ASP A 116 5.49 -20.05 5.66
C ASP A 116 6.52 -19.84 4.56
N VAL A 117 6.94 -20.95 3.96
CA VAL A 117 7.81 -20.90 2.79
C VAL A 117 6.98 -20.43 1.60
N ILE A 118 7.49 -19.46 0.83
CA ILE A 118 6.83 -19.02 -0.40
C ILE A 118 6.78 -20.20 -1.39
N GLU A 119 5.61 -20.44 -1.97
CA GLU A 119 5.40 -21.55 -2.90
C GLU A 119 6.31 -21.44 -4.14
N PRO A 120 6.96 -22.54 -4.58
CA PRO A 120 7.72 -22.54 -5.81
C PRO A 120 6.88 -22.06 -7.00
N GLY A 121 7.35 -21.03 -7.71
CA GLY A 121 6.65 -20.44 -8.86
C GLY A 121 5.80 -19.20 -8.56
N TRP A 122 5.60 -18.85 -7.28
CA TRP A 122 4.98 -17.57 -6.89
C TRP A 122 5.94 -16.41 -7.16
N THR A 123 5.91 -15.93 -8.41
CA THR A 123 6.77 -14.86 -8.92
C THR A 123 6.00 -13.57 -9.21
N ASP A 124 4.68 -13.67 -9.40
CA ASP A 124 3.80 -12.51 -9.64
C ASP A 124 3.13 -12.07 -8.33
N PRO A 125 3.53 -10.92 -7.75
CA PRO A 125 2.95 -10.42 -6.51
C PRO A 125 1.46 -10.08 -6.64
N GLN A 126 0.98 -9.72 -7.84
CA GLN A 126 -0.43 -9.42 -8.06
C GLN A 126 -1.28 -10.70 -7.92
N LEU A 127 -0.80 -11.81 -8.47
CA LEU A 127 -1.46 -13.12 -8.31
C LEU A 127 -1.44 -13.60 -6.85
N ILE A 128 -0.32 -13.40 -6.14
CA ILE A 128 -0.24 -13.73 -4.70
C ILE A 128 -1.28 -12.96 -3.89
N CYS A 129 -1.48 -11.68 -4.20
CA CYS A 129 -2.49 -10.84 -3.53
C CYS A 129 -3.94 -11.19 -3.93
N SER A 130 -4.18 -11.67 -5.15
CA SER A 130 -5.53 -11.99 -5.65
C SER A 130 -6.00 -13.40 -5.29
N GLN A 131 -5.10 -14.28 -4.85
CA GLN A 131 -5.48 -15.64 -4.46
C GLN A 131 -6.35 -15.61 -3.20
N LYS A 132 -7.64 -15.97 -3.37
CA LYS A 132 -8.63 -16.12 -2.30
C LYS A 132 -8.34 -17.30 -1.34
N ASN A 133 -7.32 -18.10 -1.64
CA ASN A 133 -6.87 -19.24 -0.84
C ASN A 133 -6.18 -18.84 0.49
N ALA A 134 -6.45 -17.65 1.02
CA ALA A 134 -6.02 -17.24 2.36
C ALA A 134 -6.66 -18.09 3.48
N SER A 135 -7.70 -18.89 3.17
CA SER A 135 -8.28 -19.89 4.08
C SER A 135 -7.63 -21.27 4.03
N SER A 136 -6.85 -21.60 2.98
CA SER A 136 -6.14 -22.89 2.86
C SER A 136 -4.61 -22.74 2.96
N VAL A 137 -4.08 -21.55 2.73
CA VAL A 137 -2.70 -21.19 3.06
C VAL A 137 -2.72 -20.68 4.49
N LYS A 138 -2.34 -21.54 5.46
CA LYS A 138 -1.88 -21.06 6.77
C LYS A 138 -0.93 -19.90 6.47
N SER A 139 -1.24 -18.69 6.93
CA SER A 139 -0.42 -17.50 6.65
C SER A 139 0.44 -17.23 7.87
N GLY A 140 1.71 -17.55 7.75
CA GLY A 140 2.62 -17.66 8.88
C GLY A 140 2.86 -16.31 9.52
N LEU A 141 2.82 -15.23 8.73
CA LEU A 141 2.77 -13.84 9.18
C LEU A 141 2.00 -12.95 8.19
N GLY A 142 0.84 -12.46 8.64
CA GLY A 142 -0.07 -11.60 7.88
C GLY A 142 -1.35 -12.31 7.44
N PRO A 143 -2.29 -11.59 6.80
CA PRO A 143 -2.21 -10.17 6.45
C PRO A 143 -2.25 -9.25 7.68
N PHE A 144 -1.38 -8.24 7.72
CA PHE A 144 -1.46 -7.13 8.69
C PHE A 144 -1.18 -5.81 7.97
N GLY A 145 -1.92 -4.76 8.32
CA GLY A 145 -1.91 -3.52 7.55
C GLY A 145 -2.96 -2.52 7.99
N LEU A 146 -3.45 -1.75 7.02
CA LEU A 146 -4.45 -0.70 7.20
C LEU A 146 -5.73 -1.09 6.45
N MET A 147 -6.87 -0.83 7.09
CA MET A 147 -8.17 -0.75 6.41
C MET A 147 -8.49 0.74 6.20
N VAL A 148 -8.54 1.18 4.94
CA VAL A 148 -8.77 2.58 4.57
C VAL A 148 -10.10 2.70 3.82
N LEU A 149 -10.70 3.90 3.86
CA LEU A 149 -12.03 4.16 3.29
C LEU A 149 -13.05 3.11 3.74
N ALA A 150 -13.03 2.77 5.04
CA ALA A 150 -13.84 1.71 5.61
C ALA A 150 -15.17 2.25 6.16
N SER A 151 -16.25 1.49 5.96
CA SER A 151 -17.54 1.78 6.60
C SER A 151 -17.55 1.33 8.06
N LYS A 152 -18.46 1.89 8.87
CA LYS A 152 -18.52 1.66 10.33
C LYS A 152 -18.59 0.18 10.71
N ASN A 153 -19.29 -0.63 9.92
CA ASN A 153 -19.49 -2.06 10.17
C ASN A 153 -18.52 -2.95 9.37
N LEU A 154 -17.51 -2.36 8.71
CA LEU A 154 -16.60 -3.04 7.78
C LEU A 154 -17.33 -3.80 6.66
N GLU A 155 -18.46 -3.26 6.22
CA GLU A 155 -19.19 -3.76 5.03
C GLU A 155 -18.40 -3.43 3.76
N GLU A 156 -17.81 -2.22 3.73
CA GLU A 156 -16.93 -1.71 2.69
C GLU A 156 -15.58 -1.33 3.29
N TYR A 157 -14.48 -1.65 2.61
CA TYR A 157 -13.12 -1.20 2.93
C TYR A 157 -12.14 -1.50 1.80
N THR A 158 -11.05 -0.74 1.76
CA THR A 158 -9.84 -1.10 1.02
C THR A 158 -8.76 -1.56 2.00
N SER A 159 -8.16 -2.73 1.77
CA SER A 159 -7.13 -3.28 2.64
C SER A 159 -5.74 -3.11 2.02
N VAL A 160 -4.86 -2.35 2.68
CA VAL A 160 -3.45 -2.18 2.29
C VAL A 160 -2.59 -2.88 3.33
N TYR A 161 -1.98 -4.02 2.97
CA TYR A 161 -1.37 -4.91 3.94
C TYR A 161 -0.08 -5.55 3.45
N LEU A 162 0.67 -6.11 4.41
CA LEU A 162 1.85 -6.90 4.18
C LEU A 162 1.59 -8.38 4.48
N ARG A 163 2.27 -9.25 3.74
CA ARG A 163 2.48 -10.66 4.06
C ARG A 163 3.97 -10.96 4.04
N ILE A 164 4.43 -11.81 4.94
CA ILE A 164 5.84 -12.20 5.04
C ILE A 164 5.95 -13.71 4.85
N PHE A 165 6.85 -14.12 3.96
CA PHE A 165 7.18 -15.51 3.68
C PHE A 165 8.69 -15.76 3.90
N ARG A 166 9.08 -16.98 4.23
CA ARG A 166 10.46 -17.44 4.09
C ARG A 166 10.75 -17.75 2.63
N ALA A 167 11.93 -17.38 2.14
CA ALA A 167 12.31 -17.57 0.74
C ALA A 167 12.42 -19.05 0.35
N ARG A 168 12.88 -19.90 1.28
CA ARG A 168 13.00 -21.37 1.15
C ARG A 168 12.91 -22.01 2.54
N GLN A 169 12.74 -23.33 2.61
CA GLN A 169 12.80 -24.08 3.86
C GLN A 169 14.13 -23.82 4.58
N ASN A 170 14.07 -23.53 5.88
CA ASN A 170 15.22 -23.20 6.74
C ASN A 170 16.05 -21.97 6.32
N SER A 171 15.54 -21.12 5.41
CA SER A 171 16.22 -19.88 5.03
C SER A 171 16.06 -18.79 6.09
N LYS A 172 17.13 -17.99 6.28
CA LYS A 172 17.07 -16.72 7.00
C LYS A 172 16.56 -15.56 6.15
N ASN A 173 16.41 -15.76 4.84
CA ASN A 173 15.91 -14.74 3.93
C ASN A 173 14.39 -14.79 3.86
N HIS A 174 13.78 -13.61 3.86
CA HIS A 174 12.32 -13.44 3.79
C HIS A 174 11.92 -12.67 2.54
N VAL A 175 10.71 -12.95 2.07
CA VAL A 175 10.03 -12.23 1.00
C VAL A 175 8.87 -11.47 1.63
N VAL A 176 8.82 -10.16 1.40
CA VAL A 176 7.72 -9.30 1.84
C VAL A 176 6.87 -8.96 0.64
N VAL A 177 5.57 -9.26 0.73
CA VAL A 177 4.59 -8.93 -0.31
C VAL A 177 3.68 -7.84 0.23
N MET A 178 3.53 -6.76 -0.54
CA MET A 178 2.60 -5.68 -0.25
C MET A 178 1.39 -5.80 -1.18
N CYS A 179 0.20 -5.78 -0.60
CA CYS A 179 -1.06 -5.92 -1.30
C CYS A 179 -1.95 -4.70 -1.09
N SER A 180 -2.71 -4.35 -2.12
CA SER A 180 -3.82 -3.38 -2.06
C SER A 180 -5.08 -4.10 -2.55
N ASP A 181 -5.84 -4.66 -1.62
CA ASP A 181 -7.06 -5.42 -1.90
C ASP A 181 -8.28 -4.48 -1.85
N GLN A 182 -8.93 -4.36 -3.00
CA GLN A 182 -10.11 -3.53 -3.25
C GLN A 182 -11.35 -4.40 -3.52
N SER A 183 -11.30 -5.70 -3.24
CA SER A 183 -12.42 -6.62 -3.53
C SER A 183 -13.69 -6.34 -2.72
N ARG A 184 -13.56 -5.56 -1.63
CA ARG A 184 -14.66 -5.07 -0.79
C ARG A 184 -14.74 -3.54 -0.77
N SER A 185 -14.16 -2.85 -1.75
CA SER A 185 -14.38 -1.41 -1.91
C SER A 185 -15.70 -1.13 -2.63
N SER A 186 -16.28 0.03 -2.34
CA SER A 186 -17.42 0.61 -3.07
C SER A 186 -17.01 1.11 -4.46
#